data_AF-A0A640T9Z3-F1
#
_entry.id   AF-A0A640T9Z3-F1
#
_cell.length_a   1.000
_cell.length_b   1.000
_cell.length_c   1.000
_cell.angle_alpha   90.00
_cell.angle_beta   90.00
_cell.angle_gamma   90.00
#
_symmetry.space_group_name_H-M   'P 1'
#
loop_
_entity.id
_entity.type
_entity.pdbx_description
1 polymer ?
#
loop_
_entity_poly.entity_id
_entity_poly.type
_entity_poly.pdbx_seq_one_letter_code
_entity_poly.pdbx_strand_id
1 'polypeptide(L)'
;MRIRVAAVGVVLLAGLAAGCSQSYEEITKDCLAALKARPDGDKAKPSECEGLKRDDYTALVASVAIDDLGWTGEDGKFDENKMLDSLTKDDDN
;
A
#
# COMPACT_ATOMS: atom_id res chain seq x y z
N MET A 1 -18.19 8.09 -47.14
CA MET A 1 -16.80 7.74 -46.75
C MET A 1 -16.66 8.00 -45.25
N ARG A 2 -16.48 6.92 -44.47
CA ARG A 2 -15.89 6.84 -43.11
C ARG A 2 -16.63 7.52 -41.94
N ILE A 3 -17.62 6.78 -41.42
CA ILE A 3 -17.79 6.36 -40.01
C ILE A 3 -16.91 7.10 -38.99
N ARG A 4 -17.54 7.81 -38.04
CA ARG A 4 -16.95 8.04 -36.71
C ARG A 4 -17.88 7.40 -35.68
N VAL A 5 -17.51 6.18 -35.29
CA VAL A 5 -18.12 5.41 -34.21
C VAL A 5 -17.46 5.80 -32.89
N ALA A 6 -18.33 6.09 -31.92
CA ALA A 6 -18.23 5.95 -30.46
C ALA A 6 -16.97 6.39 -29.70
N ALA A 7 -17.21 7.22 -28.67
CA ALA A 7 -16.94 6.82 -27.29
C ALA A 7 -17.92 7.54 -26.35
N VAL A 8 -19.02 6.86 -26.01
CA VAL A 8 -19.79 7.16 -24.80
C VAL A 8 -18.99 6.59 -23.65
N GLY A 9 -18.28 7.44 -22.90
CA GLY A 9 -17.68 7.10 -21.61
C GLY A 9 -18.53 7.68 -20.50
N VAL A 10 -19.45 6.89 -19.96
CA VAL A 10 -20.23 7.20 -18.76
C VAL A 10 -19.54 6.52 -17.57
N VAL A 11 -19.61 7.22 -16.42
CA VAL A 11 -19.42 6.76 -15.04
C VAL A 11 -17.97 6.74 -14.52
N LEU A 12 -17.66 7.69 -13.64
CA LEU A 12 -17.36 7.36 -12.23
C LEU A 12 -17.99 8.43 -11.33
N LEU A 13 -19.28 8.24 -11.03
CA LEU A 13 -19.84 8.66 -9.76
C LEU A 13 -19.25 7.70 -8.70
N ALA A 14 -18.12 8.06 -8.10
CA ALA A 14 -17.83 7.64 -6.75
C ALA A 14 -18.47 8.74 -5.86
N GLY A 15 -19.76 8.67 -5.53
CA GLY A 15 -20.40 7.51 -4.94
C GLY A 15 -20.30 7.68 -3.43
N LEU A 16 -21.34 8.25 -2.86
CA LEU A 16 -21.52 8.48 -1.44
C LEU A 16 -21.23 7.20 -0.65
N ALA A 17 -20.20 7.21 0.20
CA ALA A 17 -20.05 6.27 1.32
C ALA A 17 -20.36 6.93 2.67
N ALA A 18 -21.18 7.99 2.69
CA ALA A 18 -21.80 8.48 3.93
C ALA A 18 -23.00 7.59 4.28
N GLY A 19 -22.77 6.30 4.53
CA GLY A 19 -23.87 5.33 4.71
C GLY A 19 -23.48 3.97 5.25
N CYS A 20 -22.28 3.82 5.81
CA CYS A 20 -21.78 2.75 6.68
C CYS A 20 -20.30 3.11 6.89
N SER A 21 -19.94 3.77 7.99
CA SER A 21 -18.53 4.15 8.20
C SER A 21 -17.71 2.88 8.43
N GLN A 22 -16.80 2.59 7.51
CA GLN A 22 -15.80 1.52 7.69
C GLN A 22 -15.05 1.75 9.00
N SER A 23 -14.79 0.68 9.75
CA SER A 23 -14.05 0.78 10.99
C SER A 23 -12.59 1.17 10.73
N TYR A 24 -11.93 1.78 11.72
CA TYR A 24 -10.52 2.15 11.58
C TYR A 24 -9.62 0.94 11.29
N GLU A 25 -9.97 -0.22 11.85
CA GLU A 25 -9.26 -1.47 11.63
C GLU A 25 -9.38 -1.95 10.18
N GLU A 26 -10.59 -1.88 9.60
CA GLU A 26 -10.81 -2.22 8.19
C GLU A 26 -10.05 -1.25 7.27
N ILE A 27 -10.09 0.06 7.53
CA ILE A 27 -9.29 1.05 6.77
C ILE A 27 -7.80 0.71 6.84
N THR A 28 -7.29 0.32 8.02
CA THR A 28 -5.88 -0.04 8.20
C THR A 28 -5.50 -1.27 7.38
N LYS A 29 -6.36 -2.31 7.37
CA LYS A 29 -6.15 -3.54 6.60
C LYS A 29 -6.18 -3.29 5.10
N ASP A 30 -7.17 -2.55 4.62
CA ASP A 30 -7.31 -2.23 3.19
C ASP A 30 -6.15 -1.37 2.70
N CYS A 31 -5.75 -0.37 3.49
CA CYS A 31 -4.57 0.45 3.20
C CYS A 31 -3.30 -0.40 3.13
N LEU A 32 -3.08 -1.32 4.07
CA LEU A 32 -1.91 -2.20 4.04
C LEU A 32 -1.89 -3.08 2.79
N ALA A 33 -3.04 -3.65 2.41
CA ALA A 33 -3.16 -4.45 1.19
C ALA A 33 -2.87 -3.61 -0.07
N ALA A 34 -3.38 -2.39 -0.14
CA ALA A 34 -3.13 -1.47 -1.25
C ALA A 34 -1.65 -1.05 -1.34
N LEU A 35 -0.99 -0.80 -0.20
CA LEU A 35 0.45 -0.49 -0.16
C LEU A 35 1.30 -1.66 -0.66
N LYS A 36 0.97 -2.90 -0.29
CA LYS A 36 1.68 -4.11 -0.76
C LYS A 36 1.46 -4.42 -2.24
N ALA A 37 0.30 -4.04 -2.80
CA ALA A 37 0.00 -4.22 -4.21
C ALA A 37 0.55 -3.10 -5.10
N ARG A 38 1.13 -2.06 -4.52
CA ARG A 38 1.57 -0.87 -5.24
C ARG A 38 2.78 -1.18 -6.13
N PRO A 39 2.81 -0.70 -7.39
CA PRO A 39 3.98 -0.87 -8.26
C PRO A 39 5.23 -0.18 -7.71
N ASP A 40 6.40 -0.74 -8.02
CA ASP A 40 7.69 -0.14 -7.70
C ASP A 40 7.80 1.29 -8.24
N GLY A 41 8.26 2.20 -7.37
CA GLY A 41 8.46 3.61 -7.71
C GLY A 41 7.20 4.48 -7.65
N ASP A 42 6.01 3.92 -7.48
CA ASP A 42 4.82 4.71 -7.16
C ASP A 42 4.90 5.23 -5.72
N LYS A 43 4.64 6.53 -5.57
CA LYS A 43 4.73 7.28 -4.30
C LYS A 43 3.38 7.89 -3.90
N ALA A 44 2.34 7.70 -4.71
CA ALA A 44 1.02 8.18 -4.37
C ALA A 44 0.49 7.46 -3.13
N LYS A 45 -0.30 8.19 -2.33
CA LYS A 45 -1.06 7.61 -1.23
C LYS A 45 -2.29 6.91 -1.83
N PRO A 46 -2.51 5.59 -1.57
CA PRO A 46 -3.71 4.90 -2.01
C PRO A 46 -4.98 5.50 -1.40
N SER A 47 -6.10 5.47 -2.13
CA SER A 47 -7.41 5.94 -1.66
C SER A 47 -7.91 5.15 -0.45
N GLU A 48 -7.54 3.87 -0.36
CA GLU A 48 -7.86 2.96 0.75
C GLU A 48 -7.22 3.42 2.08
N CYS A 49 -6.19 4.28 2.01
CA CYS A 49 -5.54 4.88 3.17
C CYS A 49 -6.18 6.20 3.61
N GLU A 50 -7.25 6.66 2.95
CA GLU A 50 -8.03 7.81 3.40
C GLU A 50 -8.68 7.51 4.75
N GLY A 51 -8.74 8.53 5.63
CA GLY A 51 -9.25 8.36 7.00
C GLY A 51 -8.22 7.88 8.03
N LEU A 52 -7.05 7.37 7.60
CA LEU A 52 -5.94 7.11 8.53
C LEU A 52 -5.29 8.39 9.02
N LYS A 53 -4.90 8.38 10.29
CA LYS A 53 -3.97 9.39 10.83
C LYS A 53 -2.63 9.29 10.10
N ARG A 54 -1.97 10.43 9.95
CA ARG A 54 -0.68 10.51 9.25
C ARG A 54 0.38 9.57 9.84
N ASP A 55 0.44 9.47 11.16
CA ASP A 55 1.44 8.65 11.84
C ASP A 55 1.18 7.16 11.61
N ASP A 56 -0.09 6.73 11.66
CA ASP A 56 -0.47 5.35 11.37
C ASP A 56 -0.23 4.99 9.89
N TYR A 57 -0.54 5.89 8.97
CA TYR A 57 -0.18 5.74 7.56
C TYR A 57 1.35 5.61 7.37
N THR A 58 2.13 6.44 8.07
CA THR A 58 3.59 6.40 8.00
C THR A 58 4.13 5.08 8.54
N ALA A 59 3.55 4.57 9.63
CA ALA A 59 3.90 3.27 10.19
C ALA A 59 3.59 2.13 9.20
N LEU A 60 2.45 2.16 8.51
CA LEU A 60 2.13 1.16 7.48
C LEU A 60 3.12 1.21 6.30
N VAL A 61 3.44 2.41 5.79
CA VAL A 61 4.44 2.57 4.72
C VAL A 61 5.80 2.03 5.17
N ALA A 62 6.24 2.34 6.39
CA ALA A 62 7.48 1.81 6.94
C ALA A 62 7.44 0.29 7.08
N SER A 63 6.30 -0.28 7.50
CA SER A 63 6.15 -1.73 7.64
C SER A 63 6.29 -2.47 6.31
N VAL A 64 5.74 -1.93 5.22
CA VAL A 64 5.92 -2.48 3.87
C VAL A 64 7.37 -2.37 3.42
N ALA A 65 8.02 -1.22 3.66
CA ALA A 65 9.43 -1.07 3.32
C ALA A 65 10.35 -2.06 4.08
N ILE A 66 10.07 -2.32 5.36
CA ILE A 66 10.81 -3.31 6.16
C ILE A 66 10.57 -4.74 5.62
N ASP A 67 9.34 -5.05 5.19
CA ASP A 67 8.99 -6.32 4.54
C ASP A 67 9.73 -6.49 3.21
N ASP A 68 9.76 -5.46 2.36
CA ASP A 68 10.43 -5.45 1.06
C ASP A 68 11.95 -5.60 1.17
N LEU A 69 12.54 -5.11 2.27
CA LEU A 69 13.96 -5.33 2.60
C LEU A 69 14.26 -6.77 3.06
N GLY A 70 13.24 -7.60 3.21
CA GLY A 70 13.36 -8.97 3.69
C GLY A 70 13.69 -9.06 5.18
N TRP A 71 13.46 -7.98 5.94
CA TRP A 71 13.76 -7.90 7.37
C TRP A 71 12.65 -8.48 8.25
N THR A 72 11.65 -9.13 7.65
CA THR A 72 10.53 -9.76 8.35
C THR A 72 10.65 -11.28 8.33
N GLY A 73 10.14 -11.92 9.39
CA GLY A 73 9.95 -13.36 9.47
C GLY A 73 8.72 -13.85 8.69
N GLU A 74 8.50 -15.16 8.66
CA GLU A 74 7.33 -15.77 7.98
C GLU A 74 5.99 -15.32 8.56
N ASP A 75 5.98 -14.86 9.81
CA ASP A 75 4.81 -14.32 10.49
C ASP A 75 4.62 -12.81 10.28
N GLY A 76 5.46 -12.19 9.43
CA GLY A 76 5.44 -10.77 9.13
C GLY A 76 5.97 -9.88 10.25
N LYS A 77 6.54 -10.44 11.32
CA LYS A 77 7.19 -9.67 12.38
C LYS A 77 8.61 -9.31 11.98
N PHE A 78 9.08 -8.18 12.49
CA PHE A 78 10.47 -7.77 12.33
C PHE A 78 11.43 -8.83 12.90
N ASP A 79 12.45 -9.18 12.11
CA ASP A 79 13.51 -10.12 12.42
C ASP A 79 14.86 -9.38 12.39
N GLU A 80 15.39 -9.12 13.59
CA GLU A 80 16.66 -8.40 13.77
C GLU A 80 17.83 -9.14 13.09
N ASN A 81 17.83 -10.47 13.11
CA ASN A 81 18.92 -11.24 12.52
C ASN A 81 18.93 -11.07 11.00
N LYS A 82 17.76 -11.08 10.35
CA LYS A 82 17.66 -10.81 8.90
C LYS A 82 18.09 -9.38 8.54
N MET A 83 17.75 -8.40 9.37
CA MET A 83 18.23 -7.03 9.17
C MET A 83 19.76 -6.97 9.25
N LEU A 84 20.35 -7.46 10.34
CA LEU A 84 21.81 -7.46 10.52
C LEU A 84 22.52 -8.23 9.39
N ASP A 85 21.96 -9.36 8.99
CA ASP A 85 22.44 -10.16 7.89
C ASP A 85 22.46 -9.40 6.56
N SER A 86 21.41 -8.62 6.26
CA SER A 86 21.37 -7.81 5.03
C SER A 86 22.39 -6.67 5.04
N LEU A 87 22.66 -6.08 6.22
CA LEU A 87 23.55 -4.93 6.35
C LEU A 87 25.04 -5.31 6.39
N THR A 88 25.34 -6.55 6.74
CA THR A 88 26.73 -7.04 6.91
C THR A 88 27.20 -7.92 5.77
N LYS A 89 26.29 -8.51 4.98
CA LYS A 89 26.65 -9.32 3.80
C LYS A 89 27.11 -8.49 2.60
N ASP A 90 26.89 -7.17 2.60
CA ASP A 90 27.35 -6.26 1.54
C ASP A 90 28.86 -5.95 1.60
N ASP A 91 29.57 -6.34 2.68
CA ASP A 91 31.01 -6.06 2.88
C ASP A 91 31.97 -7.14 2.30
N ASP A 92 31.45 -8.21 1.66
CA ASP A 92 32.25 -9.34 1.13
C ASP A 92 32.54 -9.26 -0.39
N ASN A 93 32.47 -8.08 -1.02
CA ASN A 93 32.77 -7.87 -2.46
C ASN A 93 33.84 -6.81 -2.73
#